data_AF-A0A3A8NFJ2-F1
#
_entry.id   AF-A0A3A8NFJ2-F1
#
_cell.length_a   1.000
_cell.length_b   1.000
_cell.length_c   1.000
_cell.angle_alpha   90.00
_cell.angle_beta   90.00
_cell.angle_gamma   90.00
#
_symmetry.space_group_name_H-M   'P 1'
#
loop_
_entity.id
_entity.type
_entity.pdbx_description
1 polymer ?
#
loop_
_entity_poly.entity_id
_entity_poly.type
_entity_poly.pdbx_seq_one_letter_code
_entity_poly.pdbx_strand_id
1 'polypeptide(L)'
;MHTLPTTRATQPKKARSGPSAMVWMVALAVMGVVLGAGGGYIWLRLRQSQAAKNASVPPTPGPSAGLGATLNCPPDMVPVSGGSFKKGSSKEDQQSFGSSDESLLASVPVESFCVDTLEFPNKPGRKPRVSVSWLDAKGLCDAAGKRLCTENEWEKACKGPGNARYSSGDTLVASACNTGTAGGTPGTLAASGQFDQCRFNFGPSDMSGNAAEWTSTTFPGSTEDMTIKGGSFDSPSDTSRCAARKRGATTHKDANLGFRCCANPLP
;
A
#
# COMPACT_ATOMS: atom_id res chain seq x y z
N MET A 1 -70.98 61.29 50.30
CA MET A 1 -70.93 60.29 51.38
C MET A 1 -71.23 58.92 50.77
N HIS A 2 -70.33 57.96 51.01
CA HIS A 2 -70.49 56.49 50.91
C HIS A 2 -70.76 55.81 49.55
N THR A 3 -69.65 55.51 48.90
CA THR A 3 -69.23 54.22 48.29
C THR A 3 -70.21 53.03 48.33
N LEU A 4 -70.57 52.50 47.15
CA LEU A 4 -71.06 51.13 46.92
C LEU A 4 -69.89 50.24 46.45
N PRO A 5 -69.80 48.96 46.88
CA PRO A 5 -68.67 48.11 46.54
C PRO A 5 -68.86 47.42 45.18
N THR A 6 -67.86 47.55 44.30
CA THR A 6 -67.78 46.81 43.04
C THR A 6 -67.26 45.39 43.32
N THR A 7 -68.08 44.37 43.04
CA THR A 7 -67.67 42.96 43.07
C THR A 7 -66.72 42.66 41.91
N ARG A 8 -65.47 42.28 42.22
CA ARG A 8 -64.47 41.87 41.24
C ARG A 8 -64.58 40.36 41.00
N ALA A 9 -65.03 39.96 39.81
CA ALA A 9 -65.00 38.56 39.38
C ALA A 9 -63.53 38.09 39.22
N THR A 10 -63.17 37.01 39.90
CA THR A 10 -61.89 36.31 39.72
C THR A 10 -61.95 35.41 38.49
N GLN A 11 -61.14 35.70 37.47
CA GLN A 11 -60.91 34.78 36.37
C GLN A 11 -60.02 33.60 36.81
N PRO A 12 -60.27 32.37 36.33
CA PRO A 12 -59.40 31.23 36.60
C PRO A 12 -58.06 31.38 35.87
N LYS A 13 -56.95 31.14 36.59
CA LYS A 13 -55.60 31.13 36.01
C LYS A 13 -55.46 29.98 35.02
N LYS A 14 -55.08 30.28 33.76
CA LYS A 14 -54.63 29.28 32.77
C LYS A 14 -53.38 28.58 33.29
N ALA A 15 -53.43 27.25 33.45
CA ALA A 15 -52.25 26.43 33.71
C ALA A 15 -51.34 26.45 32.46
N ARG A 16 -50.07 26.83 32.64
CA ARG A 16 -49.04 26.72 31.59
C ARG A 16 -48.64 25.25 31.48
N SER A 17 -48.84 24.65 30.31
CA SER A 17 -48.31 23.33 29.98
C SER A 17 -46.79 23.42 29.80
N GLY A 18 -46.04 22.77 30.69
CA GLY A 18 -44.60 22.52 30.49
C GLY A 18 -44.35 21.52 29.36
N PRO A 19 -43.12 21.46 28.82
CA PRO A 19 -42.78 20.50 27.77
C PRO A 19 -43.06 19.07 28.22
N SER A 20 -43.65 18.26 27.32
CA SER A 20 -44.00 16.86 27.56
C SER A 20 -42.80 16.04 28.05
N ALA A 21 -43.03 15.07 28.93
CA ALA A 21 -42.02 14.12 29.43
C ALA A 21 -41.23 13.45 28.29
N MET A 22 -41.83 13.32 27.10
CA MET A 22 -41.19 12.80 25.90
C MET A 22 -40.01 13.67 25.41
N VAL A 23 -40.08 15.00 25.58
CA VAL A 23 -39.00 15.94 25.21
C VAL A 23 -37.80 15.78 26.14
N TRP A 24 -38.04 15.55 27.44
CA TRP A 24 -36.98 15.28 28.41
C TRP A 24 -36.31 13.92 28.18
N MET A 25 -37.06 12.90 27.79
CA MET A 25 -36.50 11.58 27.48
C MET A 25 -35.59 11.61 26.24
N VAL A 26 -35.97 12.36 25.19
CA VAL A 26 -35.11 12.50 23.99
C VAL A 26 -33.84 13.28 24.31
N ALA A 27 -33.91 14.34 25.11
CA ALA A 27 -32.73 15.11 25.51
C ALA A 27 -31.73 14.27 26.33
N LEU A 28 -32.22 13.43 27.26
CA LEU A 28 -31.39 12.53 28.04
C LEU A 28 -30.75 11.43 27.18
N ALA A 29 -31.48 10.88 26.20
CA ALA A 29 -30.96 9.87 25.29
C ALA A 29 -29.83 10.42 24.39
N VAL A 30 -30.00 11.63 23.83
CA VAL A 30 -28.98 12.28 22.98
C VAL A 30 -27.73 12.63 23.79
N MET A 31 -27.87 13.15 25.01
CA MET A 31 -26.73 13.41 25.90
C MET A 31 -25.98 12.13 26.29
N GLY A 32 -26.70 11.02 26.53
CA GLY A 32 -26.08 9.72 26.83
C GLY A 32 -25.23 9.16 25.69
N VAL A 33 -25.68 9.31 24.44
CA VAL A 33 -24.94 8.84 23.26
C VAL A 33 -23.67 9.67 23.00
N VAL A 34 -23.75 11.00 23.14
CA VAL A 34 -22.60 11.90 22.92
C VAL A 34 -21.51 11.69 23.98
N LEU A 35 -21.89 11.50 25.24
CA LEU A 35 -20.93 11.24 26.32
C LEU A 35 -20.34 9.82 26.28
N GLY A 36 -21.14 8.81 25.89
CA GLY A 36 -20.68 7.42 25.80
C GLY A 36 -19.73 7.16 24.62
N ALA A 37 -20.07 7.62 23.43
CA ALA A 37 -19.25 7.40 22.23
C ALA A 37 -18.00 8.29 22.20
N GLY A 38 -18.12 9.55 22.60
CA GLY A 38 -17.00 10.50 22.65
C GLY A 38 -15.96 10.14 23.72
N GLY A 39 -16.42 9.78 24.93
CA GLY A 39 -15.54 9.38 26.03
C GLY A 39 -14.78 8.09 25.75
N GLY A 40 -15.47 7.08 25.19
CA GLY A 40 -14.85 5.80 24.81
C GLY A 40 -13.78 5.97 23.72
N TYR A 41 -14.06 6.79 22.70
CA TYR A 41 -13.11 7.06 21.61
C TYR A 41 -11.84 7.78 22.09
N ILE A 42 -11.99 8.79 22.96
CA ILE A 42 -10.86 9.53 23.53
C ILE A 42 -10.02 8.64 24.45
N TRP A 43 -10.66 7.81 25.28
CA TRP A 43 -9.95 6.86 26.13
C TRP A 43 -9.19 5.80 25.32
N LEU A 44 -9.77 5.29 24.23
CA LEU A 44 -9.11 4.34 23.33
C LEU A 44 -7.86 4.97 22.66
N ARG A 45 -7.99 6.21 22.17
CA ARG A 45 -6.87 6.98 21.58
C ARG A 45 -5.75 7.23 22.57
N LEU A 46 -6.09 7.59 23.81
CA LEU A 46 -5.08 7.81 24.86
C LEU A 46 -4.37 6.51 25.23
N ARG A 47 -5.11 5.39 25.35
CA ARG A 47 -4.53 4.07 25.61
C ARG A 47 -3.62 3.58 24.48
N GLN A 48 -4.00 3.80 23.22
CA GLN A 48 -3.16 3.49 22.06
C GLN A 48 -1.88 4.35 22.04
N SER A 49 -1.98 5.65 22.38
CA SER A 49 -0.83 6.55 22.50
C SER A 49 0.15 6.10 23.59
N GLN A 50 -0.37 5.63 24.72
CA GLN A 50 0.46 5.15 25.84
C GLN A 50 1.09 3.78 25.57
N ALA A 51 0.39 2.89 24.86
CA ALA A 51 0.93 1.62 24.39
C ALA A 51 2.08 1.82 23.38
N ALA A 52 1.97 2.80 22.48
CA ALA A 52 3.03 3.14 21.53
C ALA A 52 4.28 3.74 22.20
N LYS A 53 4.12 4.46 23.31
CA LYS A 53 5.24 5.03 24.09
C LYS A 53 5.96 4.01 24.97
N ASN A 54 5.28 2.93 25.35
CA ASN A 54 5.81 1.90 26.25
C ASN A 54 6.27 0.62 25.53
N ALA A 55 6.10 0.54 24.21
CA ALA A 55 6.68 -0.54 23.42
C ALA A 55 8.20 -0.34 23.37
N SER A 56 8.92 -1.11 24.17
CA SER A 56 10.36 -1.25 24.05
C SER A 56 10.69 -1.78 22.65
N VAL A 57 11.43 -0.98 21.89
CA VAL A 57 12.00 -1.40 20.61
C VAL A 57 12.83 -2.66 20.88
N PRO A 58 12.50 -3.82 20.27
CA PRO A 58 13.37 -4.99 20.35
C PRO A 58 14.75 -4.57 19.86
N PRO A 59 15.85 -5.01 20.50
CA PRO A 59 17.18 -4.69 20.00
C PRO A 59 17.26 -5.15 18.54
N THR A 60 17.53 -4.19 17.66
CA THR A 60 17.91 -4.44 16.28
C THR A 60 19.00 -5.51 16.32
N PRO A 61 18.84 -6.67 15.65
CA PRO A 61 19.97 -7.57 15.47
C PRO A 61 21.09 -6.74 14.87
N GLY A 62 22.21 -6.66 15.59
CA GLY A 62 23.39 -5.95 15.11
C GLY A 62 23.76 -6.43 13.71
N PRO A 63 24.46 -5.61 12.92
CA PRO A 63 24.89 -6.01 11.60
C PRO A 63 25.74 -7.27 11.75
N SER A 64 25.20 -8.44 11.38
CA SER A 64 26.03 -9.58 11.07
C SER A 64 26.94 -9.12 9.94
N ALA A 65 28.21 -8.95 10.30
CA ALA A 65 29.29 -8.63 9.41
C ALA A 65 29.42 -9.72 8.35
N GLY A 66 28.66 -9.58 7.26
CA GLY A 66 29.04 -10.08 5.95
C GLY A 66 29.96 -9.04 5.35
N LEU A 67 31.25 -9.36 5.30
CA LEU A 67 32.29 -8.61 4.61
C LEU A 67 31.81 -8.11 3.25
N GLY A 68 31.97 -6.81 3.02
CA GLY A 68 31.50 -6.11 1.83
C GLY A 68 32.20 -6.56 0.55
N ALA A 69 31.64 -7.58 -0.09
CA ALA A 69 31.70 -7.62 -1.55
C ALA A 69 30.79 -6.50 -2.05
N THR A 70 31.38 -5.49 -2.69
CA THR A 70 30.60 -4.54 -3.48
C THR A 70 29.83 -5.35 -4.52
N LEU A 71 28.50 -5.34 -4.46
CA LEU A 71 27.70 -6.07 -5.42
C LEU A 71 27.90 -5.42 -6.79
N ASN A 72 28.60 -6.11 -7.69
CA ASN A 72 28.89 -5.59 -9.02
C ASN A 72 27.64 -5.72 -9.89
N CYS A 73 26.92 -4.62 -10.07
CA CYS A 73 25.79 -4.54 -10.98
C CYS A 73 26.13 -3.72 -12.23
N PRO A 74 25.50 -4.00 -13.38
CA PRO A 74 25.53 -3.08 -14.51
C PRO A 74 25.14 -1.66 -14.07
N PRO A 75 25.72 -0.60 -14.66
CA PRO A 75 25.51 0.78 -14.19
C PRO A 75 24.05 1.26 -14.15
N ASP A 76 23.16 0.63 -14.92
CA ASP A 76 21.74 0.94 -15.01
C ASP A 76 20.88 0.12 -14.03
N MET A 77 21.48 -0.76 -13.22
CA MET A 77 20.77 -1.66 -12.30
C MET A 77 21.09 -1.35 -10.83
N VAL A 78 20.10 -1.57 -9.98
CA VAL A 78 20.21 -1.42 -8.53
C VAL A 78 20.69 -2.73 -7.90
N PRO A 79 21.75 -2.69 -7.08
CA PRO A 79 22.16 -3.85 -6.29
C PRO A 79 21.18 -4.12 -5.15
N VAL A 80 20.72 -5.37 -5.04
CA VAL A 80 19.90 -5.85 -3.93
C VAL A 80 20.68 -6.93 -3.17
N SER A 81 21.05 -6.62 -1.93
CA SER A 81 21.78 -7.55 -1.07
C SER A 81 20.97 -8.82 -0.80
N GLY A 82 21.65 -9.96 -0.80
CA GLY A 82 21.10 -11.25 -0.44
C GLY A 82 20.64 -11.35 1.02
N GLY A 83 20.12 -12.51 1.39
CA GLY A 83 19.57 -12.78 2.72
C GLY A 83 18.05 -12.85 2.75
N SER A 84 17.51 -13.11 3.95
CA SER A 84 16.07 -13.30 4.13
C SER A 84 15.31 -11.97 4.19
N PHE A 85 14.13 -11.93 3.56
CA PHE A 85 13.17 -10.84 3.69
C PHE A 85 11.79 -11.36 4.07
N LYS A 86 10.90 -10.47 4.51
CA LYS A 86 9.52 -10.82 4.83
C LYS A 86 8.65 -10.72 3.58
N LYS A 87 8.49 -11.84 2.86
CA LYS A 87 7.56 -11.95 1.74
C LYS A 87 6.12 -11.97 2.25
N GLY A 88 5.20 -11.35 1.52
CA GLY A 88 3.78 -11.33 1.79
C GLY A 88 3.33 -10.12 2.61
N SER A 89 2.12 -10.25 3.15
CA SER A 89 1.43 -9.25 3.96
C SER A 89 0.79 -9.90 5.19
N SER A 90 0.53 -9.09 6.22
CA SER A 90 -0.13 -9.59 7.43
C SER A 90 -1.60 -9.91 7.15
N LYS A 91 -2.23 -10.71 8.02
CA LYS A 91 -3.66 -11.01 7.90
C LYS A 91 -4.50 -9.74 8.00
N GLU A 92 -4.08 -8.81 8.85
CA GLU A 92 -4.73 -7.52 9.06
C GLU A 92 -4.65 -6.66 7.80
N ASP A 93 -3.50 -6.63 7.11
CA ASP A 93 -3.36 -5.95 5.83
C ASP A 93 -4.25 -6.59 4.76
N GLN A 94 -4.24 -7.93 4.64
CA GLN A 94 -5.10 -8.62 3.66
C GLN A 94 -6.59 -8.34 3.87
N GLN A 95 -7.04 -8.30 5.13
CA GLN A 95 -8.42 -7.97 5.49
C GLN A 95 -8.76 -6.50 5.20
N SER A 96 -7.85 -5.58 5.52
CA SER A 96 -8.07 -4.14 5.36
C SER A 96 -8.11 -3.71 3.90
N PHE A 97 -7.37 -4.41 3.05
CA PHE A 97 -7.17 -4.07 1.63
C PHE A 97 -7.88 -5.04 0.66
N GLY A 98 -8.66 -5.99 1.17
CA GLY A 98 -9.43 -6.92 0.35
C GLY A 98 -8.59 -7.82 -0.57
N SER A 99 -7.29 -7.94 -0.32
CA SER A 99 -6.37 -8.66 -1.21
C SER A 99 -6.39 -10.15 -0.91
N SER A 100 -7.06 -10.94 -1.76
CA SER A 100 -7.17 -12.40 -1.61
C SER A 100 -5.92 -13.17 -2.06
N ASP A 101 -5.17 -12.62 -3.01
CA ASP A 101 -4.12 -13.37 -3.71
C ASP A 101 -2.73 -13.24 -3.03
N GLU A 102 -2.62 -12.36 -2.05
CA GLU A 102 -1.38 -12.14 -1.31
C GLU A 102 -1.00 -13.32 -0.43
N SER A 103 0.28 -13.69 -0.46
CA SER A 103 0.80 -14.67 0.48
C SER A 103 0.83 -14.09 1.91
N LEU A 104 0.57 -14.94 2.90
CA LEU A 104 0.84 -14.59 4.30
C LEU A 104 2.33 -14.36 4.53
N LEU A 105 2.66 -13.49 5.50
CA LEU A 105 4.04 -13.17 5.85
C LEU A 105 4.89 -14.41 6.12
N ALA A 106 5.98 -14.55 5.36
CA ALA A 106 6.97 -15.59 5.50
C ALA A 106 8.39 -15.04 5.36
N SER A 107 9.35 -15.63 6.08
CA SER A 107 10.77 -15.31 5.91
C SER A 107 11.31 -16.12 4.74
N VAL A 108 11.70 -15.46 3.65
CA VAL A 108 12.14 -16.12 2.42
C VAL A 108 13.57 -15.69 2.09
N PRO A 109 14.53 -16.63 1.94
CA PRO A 109 15.87 -16.32 1.50
C PRO A 109 15.87 -15.94 0.00
N VAL A 110 16.65 -14.93 -0.34
CA VAL A 110 16.94 -14.53 -1.73
C VAL A 110 18.42 -14.24 -1.81
N GLU A 111 19.09 -14.76 -2.84
CA GLU A 111 20.49 -14.43 -3.12
C GLU A 111 20.66 -12.95 -3.46
N SER A 112 21.90 -12.47 -3.51
CA SER A 112 22.16 -11.12 -4.02
C SER A 112 21.90 -11.07 -5.53
N PHE A 113 21.30 -9.99 -6.01
CA PHE A 113 20.98 -9.81 -7.43
C PHE A 113 20.99 -8.34 -7.81
N CYS A 114 20.94 -8.08 -9.11
CA CYS A 114 20.76 -6.76 -9.69
C CYS A 114 19.36 -6.66 -10.28
N VAL A 115 18.67 -5.53 -10.11
CA VAL A 115 17.36 -5.26 -10.72
C VAL A 115 17.40 -3.98 -11.52
N ASP A 116 16.71 -3.93 -12.65
CA ASP A 116 16.58 -2.68 -13.41
C ASP A 116 16.02 -1.56 -12.52
N THR A 117 16.64 -0.38 -12.62
CA THR A 117 16.24 0.80 -11.85
C THR A 117 14.82 1.24 -12.20
N LEU A 118 14.45 1.09 -13.47
CA LEU A 118 13.16 1.47 -14.04
C LEU A 118 12.54 0.27 -14.75
N GLU A 119 11.25 0.35 -15.04
CA GLU A 119 10.58 -0.60 -15.92
C GLU A 119 11.28 -0.68 -17.30
N PHE A 120 11.19 -1.82 -17.99
CA PHE A 120 11.83 -2.00 -19.30
C PHE A 120 11.36 -0.92 -20.29
N PRO A 121 12.25 -0.22 -21.02
CA PRO A 121 13.62 -0.59 -21.38
C PRO A 121 14.72 -0.08 -20.42
N ASN A 122 14.38 0.22 -19.17
CA ASN A 122 15.28 0.76 -18.16
C ASN A 122 15.92 2.09 -18.60
N LYS A 123 15.08 3.01 -19.11
CA LYS A 123 15.51 4.33 -19.61
C LYS A 123 14.65 5.45 -19.00
N PRO A 124 15.25 6.44 -18.35
CA PRO A 124 14.51 7.56 -17.76
C PRO A 124 13.79 8.37 -18.84
N GLY A 125 12.60 8.87 -18.51
CA GLY A 125 11.81 9.71 -19.42
C GLY A 125 11.16 8.96 -20.59
N ARG A 126 11.27 7.62 -20.64
CA ARG A 126 10.58 6.77 -21.62
C ARG A 126 9.40 6.08 -20.94
N LYS A 127 8.29 5.97 -21.65
CA LYS A 127 7.19 5.11 -21.21
C LYS A 127 7.66 3.65 -21.20
N PRO A 128 7.26 2.86 -20.20
CA PRO A 128 7.62 1.45 -20.13
C PRO A 128 6.98 0.67 -21.28
N ARG A 129 7.62 -0.43 -21.65
CA ARG A 129 7.08 -1.37 -22.64
C ARG A 129 5.96 -2.17 -21.98
N VAL A 130 4.74 -1.88 -22.39
CA VAL A 130 3.51 -2.59 -22.00
C VAL A 130 2.95 -3.40 -23.17
N SER A 131 1.81 -4.08 -22.95
CA SER A 131 1.12 -4.91 -23.96
C SER A 131 2.00 -6.03 -24.51
N VAL A 132 2.79 -6.62 -23.62
CA VAL A 132 3.68 -7.74 -23.90
C VAL A 132 3.20 -9.00 -23.20
N SER A 133 3.34 -10.15 -23.86
CA SER A 133 3.10 -11.45 -23.21
C SER A 133 4.23 -11.75 -22.23
N TRP A 134 4.02 -12.76 -21.38
CA TRP A 134 5.09 -13.25 -20.52
C TRP A 134 6.31 -13.72 -21.33
N LEU A 135 6.08 -14.40 -22.45
CA LEU A 135 7.15 -14.89 -23.32
C LEU A 135 7.91 -13.74 -24.00
N ASP A 136 7.20 -12.69 -24.44
CA ASP A 136 7.80 -11.48 -24.98
C ASP A 136 8.69 -10.79 -23.92
N ALA A 137 8.17 -10.62 -22.70
CA ALA A 137 8.89 -10.00 -21.59
C ALA A 137 10.17 -10.79 -21.24
N LYS A 138 10.06 -12.12 -21.14
CA LYS A 138 11.22 -13.00 -20.92
C LYS A 138 12.24 -12.85 -22.04
N GLY A 139 11.82 -12.97 -23.30
CA GLY A 139 12.71 -12.89 -24.46
C GLY A 139 13.41 -11.53 -24.57
N LEU A 140 12.75 -10.43 -24.21
CA LEU A 140 13.35 -9.09 -24.18
C LEU A 140 14.40 -8.94 -23.08
N CYS A 141 14.19 -9.52 -21.90
CA CYS A 141 15.23 -9.57 -20.87
C CYS A 141 16.41 -10.45 -21.30
N ASP A 142 16.15 -11.63 -21.86
CA ASP A 142 17.20 -12.53 -22.36
C ASP A 142 18.04 -11.83 -23.45
N ALA A 143 17.39 -11.12 -24.39
CA ALA A 143 18.06 -10.36 -25.45
C ALA A 143 18.92 -9.19 -24.91
N ALA A 144 18.60 -8.67 -23.71
CA ALA A 144 19.39 -7.68 -23.02
C ALA A 144 20.54 -8.28 -22.18
N GLY A 145 20.76 -9.60 -22.23
CA GLY A 145 21.74 -10.30 -21.39
C GLY A 145 21.34 -10.37 -19.92
N LYS A 146 20.05 -10.21 -19.63
CA LYS A 146 19.44 -10.24 -18.29
C LYS A 146 18.45 -11.42 -18.23
N ARG A 147 17.59 -11.44 -17.22
CA ARG A 147 16.46 -12.37 -17.10
C ARG A 147 15.26 -11.66 -16.50
N LEU A 148 14.07 -12.24 -16.64
CA LEU A 148 12.91 -11.75 -15.92
C LEU A 148 13.11 -12.00 -14.41
N CYS A 149 12.74 -11.03 -13.57
CA CYS A 149 12.83 -11.16 -12.12
C CYS A 149 11.90 -12.27 -11.61
N THR A 150 12.32 -13.02 -10.59
CA THR A 150 11.40 -13.88 -9.82
C THR A 150 10.45 -13.03 -8.97
N GLU A 151 9.33 -13.60 -8.52
CA GLU A 151 8.41 -12.94 -7.58
C GLU A 151 9.14 -12.50 -6.30
N ASN A 152 10.03 -13.34 -5.77
CA ASN A 152 10.73 -13.06 -4.53
C ASN A 152 11.76 -11.93 -4.69
N GLU A 153 12.51 -11.91 -5.79
CA GLU A 153 13.42 -10.82 -6.12
C GLU A 153 12.67 -9.50 -6.30
N TRP A 154 11.62 -9.52 -7.10
CA TRP A 154 10.79 -8.34 -7.35
C TRP A 154 10.23 -7.77 -6.04
N GLU A 155 9.68 -8.64 -5.20
CA GLU A 155 9.05 -8.20 -3.95
C GLU A 155 10.06 -7.70 -2.92
N LYS A 156 11.22 -8.37 -2.80
CA LYS A 156 12.32 -7.91 -1.94
C LYS A 156 12.85 -6.55 -2.39
N ALA A 157 13.01 -6.35 -3.70
CA ALA A 157 13.45 -5.09 -4.27
C ALA A 157 12.46 -3.95 -4.00
N CYS A 158 11.16 -4.20 -4.17
CA CYS A 158 10.10 -3.22 -3.87
C CYS A 158 10.06 -2.84 -2.39
N LYS A 159 10.09 -3.85 -1.50
CA LYS A 159 10.00 -3.67 -0.05
C LYS A 159 11.21 -2.95 0.54
N GLY A 160 12.36 -3.04 -0.12
CA GLY A 160 13.63 -2.51 0.37
C GLY A 160 14.04 -3.06 1.75
N PRO A 161 15.06 -2.47 2.37
CA PRO A 161 15.58 -2.90 3.68
C PRO A 161 14.54 -2.83 4.83
N GLY A 162 13.56 -1.93 4.71
CA GLY A 162 12.54 -1.68 5.74
C GLY A 162 11.33 -2.61 5.68
N ASN A 163 11.25 -3.53 4.71
CA ASN A 163 10.05 -4.36 4.48
C ASN A 163 8.77 -3.52 4.20
N ALA A 164 8.93 -2.46 3.42
CA ALA A 164 7.88 -1.47 3.19
C ALA A 164 6.63 -2.03 2.51
N ARG A 165 5.47 -1.43 2.80
CA ARG A 165 4.19 -1.78 2.14
C ARG A 165 4.15 -1.36 0.66
N TYR A 166 4.71 -0.19 0.34
CA TYR A 166 4.84 0.36 -1.01
C TYR A 166 6.31 0.67 -1.31
N SER A 167 6.67 0.83 -2.58
CA SER A 167 8.02 1.24 -2.95
C SER A 167 8.42 2.57 -2.33
N SER A 168 7.47 3.47 -2.05
CA SER A 168 7.69 4.76 -1.37
C SER A 168 7.68 4.69 0.17
N GLY A 169 7.42 3.52 0.78
CA GLY A 169 7.32 3.36 2.23
C GLY A 169 6.03 2.69 2.71
N ASP A 170 5.75 2.73 4.00
CA ASP A 170 4.60 2.01 4.59
C ASP A 170 3.26 2.70 4.41
N THR A 171 3.27 4.03 4.25
CA THR A 171 2.06 4.83 4.11
C THR A 171 1.82 5.14 2.64
N LEU A 172 0.57 4.98 2.21
CA LEU A 172 0.17 5.44 0.88
C LEU A 172 0.26 6.97 0.83
N VAL A 173 1.11 7.47 -0.05
CA VAL A 173 1.20 8.90 -0.36
C VAL A 173 0.61 9.09 -1.75
N ALA A 174 -0.50 9.82 -1.84
CA ALA A 174 -1.29 9.91 -3.06
C ALA A 174 -0.46 10.36 -4.28
N SER A 175 0.49 11.26 -4.14
CA SER A 175 1.32 11.72 -5.28
C SER A 175 2.62 10.95 -5.47
N ALA A 176 2.94 9.99 -4.59
CA ALA A 176 4.25 9.37 -4.61
C ALA A 176 4.42 8.39 -5.76
N CYS A 177 3.34 7.72 -6.17
CA CYS A 177 3.35 6.73 -7.25
C CYS A 177 2.13 6.88 -8.17
N ASN A 178 2.26 6.42 -9.41
CA ASN A 178 1.19 6.43 -10.39
C ASN A 178 0.20 5.28 -10.16
N THR A 179 -0.90 5.51 -9.43
CA THR A 179 -1.94 4.49 -9.16
C THR A 179 -3.33 5.06 -9.44
N GLY A 180 -4.34 4.21 -9.63
CA GLY A 180 -5.70 4.64 -10.01
C GLY A 180 -6.44 5.48 -8.96
N THR A 181 -6.02 5.43 -7.70
CA THR A 181 -6.63 6.17 -6.58
C THR A 181 -5.74 7.31 -6.06
N ALA A 182 -4.56 7.49 -6.64
CA ALA A 182 -3.63 8.57 -6.33
C ALA A 182 -4.17 9.90 -6.85
N GLY A 183 -4.74 10.72 -5.96
CA GLY A 183 -5.26 12.05 -6.30
C GLY A 183 -4.20 12.92 -6.98
N GLY A 184 -4.50 13.37 -8.21
CA GLY A 184 -3.59 14.19 -9.01
C GLY A 184 -2.76 13.42 -10.05
N THR A 185 -2.90 12.10 -10.16
CA THR A 185 -2.23 11.34 -11.22
C THR A 185 -3.04 11.31 -12.52
N PRO A 186 -2.39 11.18 -13.69
CA PRO A 186 -3.07 11.24 -14.98
C PRO A 186 -4.05 10.10 -15.26
N GLY A 187 -4.08 9.03 -14.45
CA GLY A 187 -4.82 7.81 -14.75
C GLY A 187 -4.37 7.16 -16.08
N THR A 188 -3.12 7.42 -16.49
CA THR A 188 -2.53 6.89 -17.72
C THR A 188 -1.08 6.49 -17.47
N LEU A 189 -0.55 5.64 -18.36
CA LEU A 189 0.84 5.21 -18.33
C LEU A 189 1.79 6.42 -18.42
N ALA A 190 2.62 6.61 -17.41
CA ALA A 190 3.60 7.69 -17.32
C ALA A 190 4.97 7.24 -17.83
N ALA A 191 5.87 8.21 -18.04
CA ALA A 191 7.26 7.87 -18.27
C ALA A 191 7.87 7.27 -16.98
N SER A 192 8.69 6.23 -17.13
CA SER A 192 9.37 5.61 -15.98
C SER A 192 10.27 6.63 -15.28
N GLY A 193 10.22 6.64 -13.95
CA GLY A 193 10.92 7.56 -13.08
C GLY A 193 10.31 8.95 -12.99
N GLN A 194 9.15 9.20 -13.61
CA GLN A 194 8.45 10.50 -13.50
C GLN A 194 8.00 10.80 -12.06
N PHE A 195 7.72 9.77 -11.27
CA PHE A 195 7.35 9.87 -9.87
C PHE A 195 8.58 9.60 -9.01
N ASP A 196 9.34 10.64 -8.71
CA ASP A 196 10.63 10.57 -8.00
C ASP A 196 10.56 10.02 -6.57
N GLN A 197 9.38 10.11 -5.96
CA GLN A 197 9.03 9.55 -4.66
C GLN A 197 8.60 8.07 -4.73
N CYS A 198 8.40 7.48 -5.91
CA CYS A 198 7.94 6.09 -6.06
C CYS A 198 9.07 5.06 -5.88
N ARG A 199 9.92 5.28 -4.89
CA ARG A 199 11.09 4.45 -4.58
C ARG A 199 11.52 4.65 -3.14
N PHE A 200 12.23 3.66 -2.61
CA PHE A 200 12.88 3.76 -1.31
C PHE A 200 14.33 4.21 -1.51
N ASN A 201 14.68 5.41 -1.07
CA ASN A 201 16.03 5.98 -1.23
C ASN A 201 16.54 5.86 -2.69
N PHE A 202 17.64 5.14 -2.90
CA PHE A 202 18.25 4.88 -4.20
C PHE A 202 17.82 3.54 -4.82
N GLY A 203 16.68 2.99 -4.38
CA GLY A 203 16.11 1.75 -4.88
C GLY A 203 15.49 1.86 -6.28
N PRO A 204 15.05 0.73 -6.84
CA PRO A 204 14.27 0.72 -8.08
C PRO A 204 12.99 1.56 -7.94
N SER A 205 12.63 2.26 -9.01
CA SER A 205 11.46 3.13 -9.07
C SER A 205 10.25 2.41 -9.65
N ASP A 206 9.07 2.98 -9.40
CA ASP A 206 7.79 2.57 -10.00
C ASP A 206 7.39 1.12 -9.66
N MET A 207 7.86 0.58 -8.54
CA MET A 207 7.45 -0.77 -8.09
C MET A 207 6.09 -0.78 -7.37
N SER A 208 5.35 0.32 -7.36
CA SER A 208 4.02 0.44 -6.78
C SER A 208 3.10 1.26 -7.69
N GLY A 209 2.74 0.70 -8.84
CA GLY A 209 1.92 1.37 -9.86
C GLY A 209 2.65 1.54 -11.17
N ASN A 210 2.24 2.53 -11.95
CA ASN A 210 2.63 2.78 -13.34
C ASN A 210 2.32 1.59 -14.25
N ALA A 211 3.19 0.59 -14.39
CA ALA A 211 2.89 -0.68 -15.03
C ALA A 211 2.97 -1.85 -14.05
N ALA A 212 2.00 -2.76 -14.14
CA ALA A 212 2.11 -4.07 -13.50
C ALA A 212 3.19 -4.88 -14.22
N GLU A 213 3.85 -5.79 -13.51
CA GLU A 213 5.06 -6.41 -14.04
C GLU A 213 5.02 -7.93 -14.01
N TRP A 214 5.28 -8.55 -15.17
CA TRP A 214 5.52 -9.98 -15.26
C TRP A 214 6.73 -10.41 -14.42
N THR A 215 6.61 -11.55 -13.76
CA THR A 215 7.73 -12.23 -13.09
C THR A 215 7.94 -13.63 -13.68
N SER A 216 9.11 -14.23 -13.45
CA SER A 216 9.43 -15.59 -13.89
C SER A 216 8.87 -16.69 -13.00
N THR A 217 8.11 -16.35 -11.97
CA THR A 217 7.56 -17.30 -11.00
C THR A 217 6.15 -17.73 -11.40
N THR A 218 5.92 -19.05 -11.50
CA THR A 218 4.59 -19.64 -11.70
C THR A 218 3.69 -19.30 -10.52
N PHE A 219 2.44 -18.93 -10.79
CA PHE A 219 1.48 -18.60 -9.76
C PHE A 219 1.10 -19.87 -8.97
N PRO A 220 1.21 -19.87 -7.62
CA PRO A 220 0.77 -20.98 -6.77
C PRO A 220 -0.58 -21.59 -7.16
N GLY A 221 -0.60 -22.92 -7.30
CA GLY A 221 -1.78 -23.67 -7.73
C GLY A 221 -2.05 -23.62 -9.24
N SER A 222 -1.12 -23.11 -10.04
CA SER A 222 -1.13 -23.20 -11.51
C SER A 222 0.11 -23.94 -12.00
N THR A 223 0.00 -24.56 -13.17
CA THR A 223 1.13 -25.16 -13.91
C THR A 223 1.58 -24.28 -15.09
N GLU A 224 0.79 -23.27 -15.44
CA GLU A 224 0.98 -22.48 -16.66
C GLU A 224 0.96 -20.98 -16.39
N ASP A 225 0.15 -20.52 -15.44
CA ASP A 225 0.01 -19.09 -15.17
C ASP A 225 1.21 -18.55 -14.40
N MET A 226 1.57 -17.31 -14.70
CA MET A 226 2.70 -16.62 -14.09
C MET A 226 2.21 -15.55 -13.13
N THR A 227 3.06 -15.21 -12.15
CA THR A 227 2.77 -14.15 -11.19
C THR A 227 3.07 -12.78 -11.80
N ILE A 228 2.12 -11.86 -11.68
CA ILE A 228 2.27 -10.44 -11.99
C ILE A 228 2.26 -9.64 -10.69
N LYS A 229 3.07 -8.58 -10.62
CA LYS A 229 3.30 -7.77 -9.41
C LYS A 229 3.04 -6.28 -9.62
N GLY A 230 2.94 -5.53 -8.52
CA GLY A 230 3.11 -4.08 -8.46
C GLY A 230 1.89 -3.20 -8.73
N GLY A 231 0.81 -3.74 -9.31
CA GLY A 231 -0.32 -2.92 -9.74
C GLY A 231 0.08 -1.93 -10.84
N SER A 232 -0.82 -1.04 -11.25
CA SER A 232 -0.56 -0.12 -12.36
C SER A 232 -1.32 1.20 -12.22
N PHE A 233 -1.16 2.10 -13.19
CA PHE A 233 -1.74 3.45 -13.17
C PHE A 233 -3.29 3.49 -13.05
N ASP A 234 -3.98 2.40 -13.40
CA ASP A 234 -5.44 2.27 -13.31
C ASP A 234 -5.89 1.35 -12.17
N SER A 235 -4.93 0.78 -11.44
CA SER A 235 -5.20 -0.14 -10.35
C SER A 235 -5.40 0.64 -9.05
N PRO A 236 -6.37 0.27 -8.21
CA PRO A 236 -6.47 0.80 -6.86
C PRO A 236 -5.14 0.69 -6.10
N SER A 237 -4.79 1.72 -5.32
CA SER A 237 -3.51 1.79 -4.61
C SER A 237 -3.24 0.57 -3.73
N ASP A 238 -4.26 0.02 -3.09
CA ASP A 238 -4.16 -1.17 -2.24
C ASP A 238 -3.77 -2.46 -3.00
N THR A 239 -4.01 -2.50 -4.32
CA THR A 239 -3.53 -3.54 -5.24
C THR A 239 -2.17 -3.21 -5.88
N SER A 240 -1.57 -2.08 -5.50
CA SER A 240 -0.23 -1.64 -5.94
C SER A 240 0.84 -1.75 -4.84
N ARG A 241 0.52 -2.45 -3.75
CA ARG A 241 1.47 -2.77 -2.67
C ARG A 241 2.58 -3.70 -3.17
N CYS A 242 3.74 -3.66 -2.52
CA CYS A 242 4.84 -4.56 -2.85
C CYS A 242 4.45 -6.04 -2.74
N ALA A 243 3.57 -6.40 -1.79
CA ALA A 243 3.08 -7.78 -1.63
C ALA A 243 2.03 -8.17 -2.68
N ALA A 244 1.34 -7.19 -3.29
CA ALA A 244 0.23 -7.43 -4.20
C ALA A 244 0.69 -8.27 -5.38
N ARG A 245 -0.18 -9.18 -5.80
CA ARG A 245 0.08 -10.14 -6.86
C ARG A 245 -1.22 -10.52 -7.53
N LYS A 246 -1.15 -10.82 -8.82
CA LYS A 246 -2.25 -11.39 -9.61
C LYS A 246 -1.74 -12.54 -10.47
N ARG A 247 -2.64 -13.46 -10.77
CA ARG A 247 -2.43 -14.53 -11.74
C ARG A 247 -2.55 -13.98 -13.16
N GLY A 248 -1.68 -14.42 -14.07
CA GLY A 248 -1.82 -14.11 -15.49
C GLY A 248 -1.44 -15.29 -16.39
N ALA A 249 -2.31 -15.62 -17.35
CA ALA A 249 -1.98 -16.59 -18.40
C ALA A 249 -0.81 -16.06 -19.26
N THR A 250 0.09 -16.94 -19.70
CA THR A 250 1.30 -16.54 -20.44
C THR A 250 1.02 -15.77 -21.73
N THR A 251 -0.14 -15.96 -22.34
CA THR A 251 -0.61 -15.26 -23.54
C THR A 251 -1.26 -13.91 -23.26
N HIS A 252 -1.58 -13.60 -22.01
CA HIS A 252 -2.23 -12.35 -21.61
C HIS A 252 -1.33 -11.14 -21.94
N LYS A 253 -1.95 -10.07 -22.41
CA LYS A 253 -1.33 -8.79 -22.72
C LYS A 253 -2.30 -7.70 -22.33
N ASP A 254 -1.79 -6.61 -21.76
CA ASP A 254 -2.63 -5.48 -21.39
C ASP A 254 -1.89 -4.15 -21.53
N ALA A 255 -2.62 -3.05 -21.66
CA ALA A 255 -2.06 -1.70 -21.82
C ALA A 255 -1.33 -1.20 -20.56
N ASN A 256 -1.53 -1.87 -19.44
CA ASN A 256 -0.93 -1.55 -18.14
C ASN A 256 0.04 -2.64 -17.65
N LEU A 257 0.37 -3.64 -18.50
CA LEU A 257 1.19 -4.79 -18.13
C LEU A 257 2.50 -4.81 -18.92
N GLY A 258 3.59 -4.59 -18.19
CA GLY A 258 4.98 -4.61 -18.65
C GLY A 258 5.83 -5.56 -17.82
N PHE A 259 7.09 -5.17 -17.59
CA PHE A 259 8.10 -5.96 -16.87
C PHE A 259 9.34 -5.12 -16.56
N ARG A 260 10.21 -5.66 -15.71
CA ARG A 260 11.60 -5.24 -15.56
C ARG A 260 12.52 -6.45 -15.48
N CYS A 261 13.80 -6.26 -15.78
CA CYS A 261 14.77 -7.35 -15.78
C CYS A 261 15.60 -7.38 -14.50
N CYS A 262 16.03 -8.59 -14.14
CA CYS A 262 17.00 -8.87 -13.09
C CYS A 262 18.23 -9.55 -13.71
N ALA A 263 19.36 -9.48 -13.01
CA ALA A 263 20.59 -10.15 -13.38
C ALA A 263 21.29 -10.69 -12.14
N ASN A 264 22.11 -11.71 -12.33
CA ASN A 264 23.02 -12.11 -11.28
C ASN A 264 24.13 -11.04 -11.16
N PRO A 265 24.74 -10.88 -9.97
CA PRO A 265 25.88 -10.01 -9.81
C PRO A 265 27.02 -10.42 -10.76
N LEU A 266 27.74 -9.45 -11.28
CA LEU A 266 28.94 -9.69 -12.10
C LEU A 266 30.04 -10.31 -11.21
N PRO A 267 30.89 -11.18 -11.78
CA PRO A 267 32.02 -11.76 -11.06
C PRO A 267 33.02 -10.71 -10.54
#